data_AF-A0A8C2NMI9-F1
#
_entry.id   AF-A0A8C2NMI9-F1
#
_cell.length_a   1.000
_cell.length_b   1.000
_cell.length_c   1.000
_cell.angle_alpha   90.00
_cell.angle_beta   90.00
_cell.angle_gamma   90.00
#
_symmetry.space_group_name_H-M   'P 1'
#
loop_
_entity.id
_entity.type
_entity.pdbx_description
1 polymer ?
#
loop_
_entity_poly.entity_id
_entity_poly.type
_entity_poly.pdbx_seq_one_letter_code
_entity_poly.pdbx_strand_id
1 'polypeptide(L)'
;MPKKFQGENTKSAAARARRAEAKAAADAKKQKELEDAYWKDEDKHVMRKEQRKEEKEKRRLEQLERKKETQRLLEEEDSKLKGGKAPRAAASSKVTRAQIEETLRRDHQHKESPDPGGAWAHAGAALLPEKREEGSVEARTIEDAIAVLSVTEEAVDRHPERRMRAAFTAFEEAQLPRLKQENPNMRLSQLKQMLKKEWLRSPDNPMNQRAVPFNTPK
;
A
#
# COMPACT_ATOMS: atom_id res chain seq x y z
N MET A 1 -57.72 -1.42 6.09
CA MET A 1 -57.08 -2.56 6.78
C MET A 1 -55.67 -2.76 6.22
N PRO A 2 -54.60 -2.79 7.05
CA PRO A 2 -53.24 -2.96 6.54
C PRO A 2 -53.05 -4.37 5.98
N LYS A 3 -52.62 -4.46 4.72
CA LYS A 3 -52.44 -5.71 3.97
C LYS A 3 -51.30 -6.52 4.60
N LYS A 4 -51.65 -7.61 5.29
CA LYS A 4 -50.67 -8.56 5.86
C LYS A 4 -49.90 -9.20 4.71
N PHE A 5 -48.58 -9.02 4.68
CA PHE A 5 -47.69 -9.66 3.70
C PHE A 5 -47.78 -11.18 3.89
N GLN A 6 -48.24 -11.93 2.87
CA GLN A 6 -48.40 -13.38 2.92
C GLN A 6 -47.07 -14.15 2.72
N GLY A 7 -45.99 -13.64 3.28
CA GLY A 7 -44.67 -14.25 3.19
C GLY A 7 -43.69 -13.59 4.16
N GLU A 8 -42.60 -14.27 4.47
CA GLU A 8 -41.57 -13.69 5.33
C GLU A 8 -41.03 -12.39 4.72
N ASN A 9 -40.94 -11.36 5.55
CA ASN A 9 -40.40 -10.07 5.14
C ASN A 9 -38.95 -10.26 4.67
N THR A 10 -38.70 -9.95 3.39
CA THR A 10 -37.40 -10.14 2.73
C THR A 10 -36.24 -9.48 3.48
N LYS A 11 -36.49 -8.33 4.13
CA LYS A 11 -35.48 -7.66 4.98
C LYS A 11 -35.21 -8.42 6.28
N SER A 12 -36.23 -9.04 6.85
CA SER A 12 -36.10 -9.90 8.04
C SER A 12 -35.37 -11.19 7.72
N ALA A 13 -35.69 -11.83 6.59
CA ALA A 13 -34.98 -13.01 6.09
C ALA A 13 -33.50 -12.72 5.84
N ALA A 14 -33.17 -11.60 5.17
CA ALA A 14 -31.79 -11.18 4.96
C ALA A 14 -31.04 -10.89 6.27
N ALA A 15 -31.71 -10.28 7.27
CA ALA A 15 -31.10 -10.04 8.57
C ALA A 15 -30.83 -11.34 9.35
N ARG A 16 -31.75 -12.32 9.28
CA ARG A 16 -31.55 -13.65 9.86
C ARG A 16 -30.43 -14.41 9.16
N ALA A 17 -30.35 -14.35 7.83
CA ALA A 17 -29.26 -14.95 7.06
C ALA A 17 -27.90 -14.42 7.50
N ARG A 18 -27.72 -13.08 7.59
CA ARG A 18 -26.47 -12.48 8.07
C ARG A 18 -26.11 -12.88 9.50
N ARG A 19 -27.11 -12.97 10.39
CA ARG A 19 -26.87 -13.43 11.77
C ARG A 19 -26.49 -14.92 11.81
N ALA A 20 -27.09 -15.74 10.96
CA ALA A 20 -26.75 -17.15 10.84
C ALA A 20 -25.34 -17.35 10.26
N GLU A 21 -24.96 -16.60 9.22
CA GLU A 21 -23.62 -16.60 8.64
C GLU A 21 -22.56 -16.13 9.64
N ALA A 22 -22.83 -15.04 10.38
CA ALA A 22 -21.92 -14.57 11.42
C ALA A 22 -21.74 -15.59 12.54
N LYS A 23 -22.83 -16.26 12.94
CA LYS A 23 -22.77 -17.35 13.93
C LYS A 23 -22.00 -18.56 13.39
N ALA A 24 -22.28 -19.00 12.17
CA ALA A 24 -21.57 -20.11 11.53
C ALA A 24 -20.08 -19.79 11.36
N ALA A 25 -19.71 -18.57 11.00
CA ALA A 25 -18.32 -18.14 10.93
C ALA A 25 -17.66 -18.10 12.31
N ALA A 26 -18.36 -17.67 13.36
CA ALA A 26 -17.85 -17.69 14.72
C ALA A 26 -17.67 -19.13 15.23
N ASP A 27 -18.62 -20.02 14.96
CA ASP A 27 -18.56 -21.42 15.38
C ASP A 27 -17.47 -22.16 14.57
N ALA A 28 -17.34 -21.91 13.27
CA ALA A 28 -16.23 -22.42 12.46
C ALA A 28 -14.87 -21.91 12.96
N LYS A 29 -14.78 -20.64 13.39
CA LYS A 29 -13.55 -20.09 13.99
C LYS A 29 -13.21 -20.77 15.32
N LYS A 30 -14.20 -21.06 16.14
CA LYS A 30 -13.98 -21.80 17.39
C LYS A 30 -13.58 -23.25 17.12
N GLN A 31 -14.21 -23.91 16.14
CA GLN A 31 -13.86 -25.30 15.78
C GLN A 31 -12.43 -25.38 15.24
N LYS A 32 -12.03 -24.51 14.31
CA LYS A 32 -10.63 -24.49 13.85
C LYS A 32 -9.65 -24.20 14.99
N GLU A 33 -9.97 -23.31 15.93
CA GLU A 33 -9.09 -22.99 17.07
C GLU A 33 -8.94 -24.19 18.01
N LEU A 34 -10.03 -24.95 18.19
CA LEU A 34 -10.00 -26.20 18.96
C LEU A 34 -9.22 -27.31 18.23
N GLU A 35 -9.38 -27.43 16.91
CA GLU A 35 -8.63 -28.39 16.09
C GLU A 35 -7.14 -28.03 16.05
N ASP A 36 -6.80 -26.76 15.82
CA ASP A 36 -5.42 -26.25 15.84
C ASP A 36 -4.79 -26.47 17.22
N ALA A 37 -5.54 -26.23 18.30
CA ALA A 37 -5.08 -26.50 19.66
C ALA A 37 -4.89 -28.00 19.91
N TYR A 38 -5.79 -28.85 19.41
CA TYR A 38 -5.69 -30.30 19.53
C TYR A 38 -4.47 -30.87 18.78
N TRP A 39 -4.15 -30.28 17.62
CA TRP A 39 -3.02 -30.66 16.78
C TRP A 39 -1.71 -29.91 17.08
N LYS A 40 -1.70 -29.08 18.12
CA LYS A 40 -0.50 -28.34 18.50
C LYS A 40 0.55 -29.30 19.08
N ASP A 41 1.70 -29.40 18.41
CA ASP A 41 2.84 -30.14 18.92
C ASP A 41 3.61 -29.29 19.94
N GLU A 42 3.76 -29.80 21.16
CA GLU A 42 4.51 -29.16 22.24
C GLU A 42 5.84 -29.87 22.55
N ASP A 43 6.34 -30.70 21.63
CA ASP A 43 7.64 -31.35 21.80
C ASP A 43 8.76 -30.31 21.90
N LYS A 44 9.38 -30.25 23.08
CA LYS A 44 10.50 -29.38 23.42
C LYS A 44 11.66 -29.45 22.41
N HIS A 45 11.95 -30.61 21.85
CA HIS A 45 13.03 -30.79 20.88
C HIS A 45 12.68 -30.24 19.50
N VAL A 46 11.41 -30.34 19.08
CA VAL A 46 10.91 -29.75 17.84
C VAL A 46 10.90 -28.22 17.98
N MET A 47 10.30 -27.69 19.05
CA MET A 47 10.28 -26.25 19.34
C MET A 47 11.68 -25.65 19.39
N ARG A 48 12.65 -26.33 20.01
CA ARG A 48 14.06 -25.85 20.05
C ARG A 48 14.73 -25.88 18.68
N LYS A 49 14.37 -26.80 17.79
CA LYS A 49 14.89 -26.84 16.41
C LYS A 49 14.29 -25.71 15.57
N GLU A 50 12.98 -25.46 15.70
CA GLU A 50 12.29 -24.37 15.03
C GLU A 50 12.82 -23.02 15.48
N GLN A 51 12.95 -22.78 16.78
CA GLN A 51 13.56 -21.55 17.31
C GLN A 51 14.97 -21.30 16.76
N ARG A 52 15.83 -22.34 16.70
CA ARG A 52 17.17 -22.20 16.10
C ARG A 52 17.12 -21.86 14.61
N LYS A 53 16.13 -22.38 13.89
CA LYS A 53 15.93 -22.09 12.46
C LYS A 53 15.43 -20.65 12.27
N GLU A 54 14.42 -20.26 13.03
CA GLU A 54 13.85 -18.90 13.03
C GLU A 54 14.90 -17.86 13.42
N GLU A 55 15.70 -18.09 14.46
CA GLU A 55 16.78 -17.19 14.86
C GLU A 55 17.83 -17.03 13.75
N LYS A 56 18.17 -18.13 13.04
CA LYS A 56 19.12 -18.10 11.92
C LYS A 56 18.55 -17.34 10.72
N GLU A 57 17.28 -17.55 10.39
CA GLU A 57 16.59 -16.84 9.32
C GLU A 57 16.40 -15.36 9.66
N LYS A 58 15.98 -15.03 10.89
CA LYS A 58 15.86 -13.66 11.39
C LYS A 58 17.20 -12.92 11.34
N ARG A 59 18.29 -13.55 11.81
CA ARG A 59 19.63 -12.96 11.73
C ARG A 59 20.09 -12.75 10.29
N ARG A 60 19.74 -13.65 9.37
CA ARG A 60 20.04 -13.49 7.94
C ARG A 60 19.25 -12.31 7.34
N LEU A 61 17.96 -12.21 7.65
CA LEU A 61 17.10 -11.12 7.18
C LEU A 61 17.55 -9.78 7.74
N GLU A 62 17.83 -9.68 9.03
CA GLU A 62 18.35 -8.46 9.67
C GLU A 62 19.69 -8.01 9.04
N GLN A 63 20.58 -8.95 8.71
CA GLN A 63 21.81 -8.61 8.00
C GLN A 63 21.57 -8.10 6.58
N LEU A 64 20.59 -8.66 5.87
CA LEU A 64 20.21 -8.21 4.53
C LEU A 64 19.53 -6.85 4.58
N GLU A 65 18.65 -6.62 5.55
CA GLU A 65 17.99 -5.34 5.79
C GLU A 65 19.01 -4.28 6.17
N ARG A 66 19.91 -4.55 7.14
CA ARG A 66 20.98 -3.63 7.51
C ARG A 66 21.89 -3.27 6.32
N LYS A 67 22.22 -4.26 5.47
CA LYS A 67 22.99 -4.01 4.24
C LYS A 67 22.20 -3.16 3.25
N LYS A 68 20.90 -3.44 3.08
CA LYS A 68 20.02 -2.69 2.19
C LYS A 68 19.84 -1.24 2.67
N GLU A 69 19.71 -1.02 3.96
CA GLU A 69 19.63 0.32 4.57
C GLU A 69 20.94 1.08 4.42
N THR A 70 22.09 0.42 4.65
CA THR A 70 23.42 1.03 4.45
C THR A 70 23.63 1.40 2.97
N GLN A 71 23.25 0.51 2.06
CA GLN A 71 23.33 0.75 0.62
C GLN A 71 22.42 1.90 0.19
N ARG A 72 21.20 1.96 0.73
CA ARG A 72 20.26 3.05 0.48
C ARG A 72 20.83 4.39 0.96
N LEU A 73 21.42 4.44 2.15
CA LEU A 73 22.04 5.66 2.67
C LEU A 73 23.23 6.11 1.79
N LEU A 74 24.06 5.18 1.33
CA LEU A 74 25.15 5.47 0.41
C LEU A 74 24.64 6.02 -0.93
N GLU A 75 23.55 5.47 -1.48
CA GLU A 75 22.94 5.96 -2.72
C GLU A 75 22.29 7.34 -2.55
N GLU A 76 21.67 7.61 -1.39
CA GLU A 76 21.15 8.92 -1.02
C GLU A 76 22.30 9.96 -0.90
N GLU A 77 23.45 9.58 -0.33
CA GLU A 77 24.65 10.43 -0.29
C GLU A 77 25.25 10.64 -1.69
N ASP A 78 25.43 9.59 -2.48
CA ASP A 78 25.99 9.64 -3.85
C ASP A 78 25.11 10.47 -4.78
N SER A 79 23.79 10.36 -4.69
CA SER A 79 22.85 11.17 -5.48
C SER A 79 22.91 12.65 -5.10
N LYS A 80 23.03 12.97 -3.81
CA LYS A 80 23.22 14.34 -3.32
C LYS A 80 24.57 14.92 -3.75
N LEU A 81 25.63 14.11 -3.76
CA LEU A 81 26.96 14.52 -4.24
C LEU A 81 27.00 14.68 -5.76
N LYS A 82 26.32 13.80 -6.51
CA LYS A 82 26.24 13.82 -7.99
C LYS A 82 25.36 14.96 -8.52
N GLY A 83 24.43 15.47 -7.71
CA GLY A 83 23.71 16.72 -7.98
C GLY A 83 24.60 17.97 -7.91
N GLY A 84 25.73 17.88 -7.20
CA GLY A 84 26.78 18.88 -7.21
C GLY A 84 27.71 18.68 -8.41
N LYS A 85 27.35 19.21 -9.58
CA LYS A 85 28.36 19.46 -10.64
C LYS A 85 29.33 20.54 -10.17
N ALA A 86 30.26 20.18 -9.30
CA ALA A 86 31.55 20.85 -9.23
C ALA A 86 32.39 20.35 -10.43
N PRO A 87 33.06 21.24 -11.17
CA PRO A 87 33.85 20.85 -12.33
C PRO A 87 34.93 19.87 -11.85
N ARG A 88 35.25 18.85 -12.67
CA ARG A 88 36.41 17.97 -12.50
C ARG A 88 37.62 18.79 -12.04
N ALA A 89 37.88 18.80 -10.74
CA ALA A 89 39.07 19.40 -10.20
C ALA A 89 40.22 18.46 -10.54
N ALA A 90 41.22 19.06 -11.18
CA ALA A 90 42.46 18.42 -11.57
C ALA A 90 43.10 17.64 -10.41
N ALA A 91 43.87 16.63 -10.81
CA ALA A 91 44.80 15.84 -10.01
C ALA A 91 45.08 16.40 -8.61
N SER A 92 44.82 15.58 -7.58
CA SER A 92 45.29 15.81 -6.21
C SER A 92 46.80 16.06 -6.22
N SER A 93 47.18 17.33 -6.13
CA SER A 93 48.57 17.73 -5.95
C SER A 93 49.02 17.18 -4.59
N LYS A 94 50.06 16.34 -4.60
CA LYS A 94 50.63 15.75 -3.39
C LYS A 94 51.08 16.88 -2.47
N VAL A 95 50.37 17.07 -1.37
CA VAL A 95 50.75 18.03 -0.33
C VAL A 95 51.96 17.44 0.40
N THR A 96 53.06 18.17 0.42
CA THR A 96 54.29 17.78 1.11
C THR A 96 54.11 17.94 2.62
N ARG A 97 54.76 17.07 3.41
CA ARG A 97 54.65 17.02 4.88
C ARG A 97 54.81 18.38 5.56
N ALA A 98 55.67 19.24 5.03
CA ALA A 98 55.89 20.59 5.55
C ALA A 98 54.64 21.50 5.47
N GLN A 99 53.85 21.36 4.40
CA GLN A 99 52.66 22.18 4.17
C GLN A 99 51.49 21.76 5.08
N ILE A 100 51.44 20.48 5.47
CA ILE A 100 50.51 19.97 6.49
C ILE A 100 50.88 20.52 7.87
N GLU A 101 52.16 20.52 8.22
CA GLU A 101 52.65 21.02 9.51
C GLU A 101 52.45 22.54 9.65
N GLU A 102 52.62 23.30 8.57
CA GLU A 102 52.33 24.74 8.53
C GLU A 102 50.83 25.05 8.71
N THR A 103 49.95 24.26 8.08
CA THR A 103 48.50 24.39 8.29
C THR A 103 48.12 24.10 9.75
N LEU A 104 48.72 23.07 10.36
CA LEU A 104 48.46 22.71 11.75
C LEU A 104 48.94 23.79 12.72
N ARG A 105 50.12 24.39 12.47
CA ARG A 105 50.64 25.51 13.28
C ARG A 105 49.76 26.75 13.20
N ARG A 106 49.23 27.07 12.02
CA ARG A 106 48.34 28.21 11.83
C ARG A 106 47.01 28.02 12.58
N ASP A 107 46.43 26.81 12.52
CA ASP A 107 45.21 26.50 13.28
C ASP A 107 45.46 26.52 14.80
N HIS A 108 46.65 26.11 15.25
CA HIS A 108 47.02 26.21 16.67
C HIS A 108 47.20 27.66 17.12
N GLN A 109 47.82 28.52 16.31
CA GLN A 109 47.95 29.95 16.62
C GLN A 109 46.59 30.67 16.65
N HIS A 110 45.65 30.30 15.79
CA HIS A 110 44.29 30.84 15.83
C HIS A 110 43.48 30.38 17.06
N LYS A 111 43.95 29.35 17.78
CA LYS A 111 43.30 28.82 18.99
C LYS A 111 43.92 29.36 20.29
N GLU A 112 45.08 30.02 20.21
CA GLU A 112 45.84 30.56 21.35
C GLU A 112 45.74 32.10 21.49
N SER A 113 44.81 32.77 20.80
CA SER A 113 44.40 34.13 21.17
C SER A 113 43.34 34.06 22.28
N PRO A 114 43.63 34.54 23.51
CA PRO A 114 42.65 34.52 24.60
C PRO A 114 41.74 35.76 24.47
N ASP A 115 40.47 35.56 24.15
CA ASP A 115 39.43 36.57 24.35
C ASP A 115 38.80 36.37 25.75
N PRO A 116 38.83 37.36 26.65
CA PRO A 116 38.24 37.24 27.97
C PRO A 116 36.79 37.74 27.99
N GLY A 117 35.86 36.79 28.06
CA GLY A 117 34.66 36.92 28.89
C GLY A 117 33.34 37.34 28.23
N GLY A 118 32.28 36.65 28.66
CA GLY A 118 30.99 37.30 28.91
C GLY A 118 29.84 36.86 28.00
N ALA A 119 29.05 35.92 28.51
CA ALA A 119 27.76 35.52 27.97
C ALA A 119 26.78 36.69 27.78
N TRP A 120 26.24 36.86 26.56
CA TRP A 120 24.99 37.59 26.31
C TRP A 120 24.05 36.74 25.46
N ALA A 121 22.84 36.59 26.00
CA ALA A 121 21.75 35.79 25.49
C ALA A 121 21.07 36.43 24.27
N HIS A 122 20.40 35.59 23.49
CA HIS A 122 19.27 35.89 22.59
C HIS A 122 19.41 37.07 21.62
N ALA A 123 19.74 36.75 20.37
CA ALA A 123 19.25 37.49 19.20
C ALA A 123 18.76 36.47 18.18
N GLY A 124 17.44 36.47 17.94
CA GLY A 124 16.73 35.53 17.10
C GLY A 124 17.32 35.40 15.70
N ALA A 125 17.74 34.19 15.35
CA ALA A 125 17.94 33.80 13.97
C ALA A 125 16.58 33.87 13.27
N ALA A 126 16.39 34.91 12.49
CA ALA A 126 15.29 35.06 11.56
C ALA A 126 15.27 33.82 10.64
N LEU A 127 14.24 32.98 10.83
CA LEU A 127 13.86 31.98 9.84
C LEU A 127 13.56 32.71 8.53
N LEU A 128 14.43 32.56 7.54
CA LEU A 128 14.04 32.76 6.16
C LEU A 128 12.89 31.79 5.85
N PRO A 129 11.76 32.23 5.31
CA PRO A 129 10.78 31.32 4.74
C PRO A 129 11.36 30.71 3.47
N GLU A 130 11.96 29.53 3.61
CA GLU A 130 12.26 28.68 2.46
C GLU A 130 10.95 28.41 1.71
N LYS A 131 10.95 28.65 0.40
CA LYS A 131 9.81 28.41 -0.48
C LYS A 131 9.44 26.93 -0.38
N ARG A 132 8.34 26.65 0.32
CA ARG A 132 7.66 25.35 0.26
C ARG A 132 7.30 25.07 -1.19
N GLU A 133 7.87 24.02 -1.78
CA GLU A 133 7.35 23.47 -3.02
C GLU A 133 5.93 22.97 -2.75
N GLU A 134 4.97 23.61 -3.41
CA GLU A 134 3.55 23.28 -3.41
C GLU A 134 3.37 21.92 -4.10
N GLY A 135 3.60 20.83 -3.36
CA GLY A 135 3.48 19.48 -3.89
C GLY A 135 3.85 18.35 -2.93
N SER A 136 4.52 18.65 -1.81
CA SER A 136 4.81 17.62 -0.79
C SER A 136 3.65 17.52 0.20
N VAL A 137 2.95 16.38 0.17
CA VAL A 137 1.91 16.06 1.16
C VAL A 137 2.62 15.79 2.49
N GLU A 138 2.59 16.76 3.39
CA GLU A 138 3.15 16.61 4.74
C GLU A 138 2.26 15.67 5.57
N ALA A 139 2.60 14.38 5.59
CA ALA A 139 1.99 13.42 6.49
C ALA A 139 2.51 13.65 7.93
N ARG A 140 1.89 14.56 8.67
CA ARG A 140 2.30 14.92 10.04
C ARG A 140 1.88 13.89 11.08
N THR A 141 0.96 12.99 10.74
CA THR A 141 0.51 11.90 11.61
C THR A 141 0.67 10.56 10.91
N ILE A 142 0.78 9.49 11.71
CA ILE A 142 0.96 8.11 11.20
C ILE A 142 -0.20 7.72 10.27
N GLU A 143 -1.41 8.15 10.60
CA GLU A 143 -2.63 7.91 9.80
C GLU A 143 -2.57 8.59 8.43
N ASP A 144 -2.02 9.80 8.37
CA ASP A 144 -1.86 10.59 7.14
C ASP A 144 -0.76 10.00 6.24
N ALA A 145 0.31 9.47 6.86
CA ALA A 145 1.36 8.74 6.13
C ALA A 145 0.81 7.45 5.51
N ILE A 146 -0.06 6.74 6.25
CA ILE A 146 -0.74 5.55 5.74
C ILE A 146 -1.67 5.91 4.57
N ALA A 147 -2.40 7.03 4.66
CA ALA A 147 -3.28 7.47 3.59
C ALA A 147 -2.52 7.83 2.29
N VAL A 148 -1.41 8.56 2.40
CA VAL A 148 -0.57 8.98 1.27
C VAL A 148 0.14 7.77 0.62
N LEU A 149 0.59 6.80 1.42
CA LEU A 149 1.25 5.58 0.93
C LEU A 149 0.26 4.49 0.51
N SER A 150 -1.01 4.58 0.93
CA SER A 150 -2.05 3.71 0.42
C SER A 150 -2.35 4.10 -1.03
N VAL A 151 -1.66 3.45 -1.95
CA VAL A 151 -2.17 3.28 -3.31
C VAL A 151 -3.59 2.77 -3.14
N THR A 152 -4.57 3.55 -3.59
CA THR A 152 -5.93 3.06 -3.81
C THR A 152 -5.82 1.99 -4.89
N GLU A 153 -5.40 0.79 -4.48
CA GLU A 153 -5.52 -0.43 -5.26
C GLU A 153 -6.95 -0.41 -5.77
N GLU A 154 -7.09 -0.18 -7.08
CA GLU A 154 -8.33 -0.12 -7.82
C GLU A 154 -9.25 -1.16 -7.20
N ALA A 155 -10.25 -0.66 -6.47
CA ALA A 155 -10.96 -1.42 -5.46
C ALA A 155 -11.26 -2.82 -5.99
N VAL A 156 -10.44 -3.81 -5.61
CA VAL A 156 -10.53 -5.15 -6.17
C VAL A 156 -11.95 -5.59 -5.90
N ASP A 157 -12.73 -5.66 -6.97
CA ASP A 157 -14.17 -5.66 -6.86
C ASP A 157 -14.62 -7.05 -6.41
N ARG A 158 -14.78 -7.14 -5.09
CA ARG A 158 -15.16 -8.35 -4.36
C ARG A 158 -16.62 -8.76 -4.58
N HIS A 159 -17.41 -8.01 -5.35
CA HIS A 159 -18.85 -8.24 -5.51
C HIS A 159 -19.28 -8.25 -6.98
N PRO A 160 -18.91 -9.29 -7.74
CA PRO A 160 -19.34 -9.46 -9.13
C PRO A 160 -20.87 -9.39 -9.27
N GLU A 161 -21.63 -9.90 -8.29
CA GLU A 161 -23.11 -9.86 -8.28
C GLU A 161 -23.70 -8.44 -8.28
N ARG A 162 -23.02 -7.47 -7.66
CA ARG A 162 -23.48 -6.07 -7.64
C ARG A 162 -23.17 -5.37 -8.97
N ARG A 163 -22.05 -5.72 -9.61
CA ARG A 163 -21.70 -5.24 -10.96
C ARG A 163 -22.61 -5.82 -12.04
N MET A 164 -23.10 -7.06 -11.90
CA MET A 164 -23.94 -7.69 -12.93
C MET A 164 -25.10 -6.81 -13.38
N ARG A 165 -25.80 -6.15 -12.44
CA ARG A 165 -26.94 -5.29 -12.77
C ARG A 165 -26.50 -3.98 -13.43
N ALA A 166 -25.49 -3.31 -12.89
CA ALA A 166 -24.99 -2.04 -13.42
C ALA A 166 -24.32 -2.21 -14.80
N ALA A 167 -23.56 -3.29 -14.96
CA ALA A 167 -22.90 -3.62 -16.22
C ALA A 167 -23.92 -4.07 -17.28
N PHE A 168 -24.96 -4.82 -16.88
CA PHE A 168 -26.07 -5.15 -17.79
C PHE A 168 -26.85 -3.91 -18.24
N THR A 169 -27.11 -2.94 -17.35
CA THR A 169 -27.79 -1.69 -17.75
C THR A 169 -26.93 -0.85 -18.69
N ALA A 170 -25.63 -0.73 -18.43
CA ALA A 170 -24.71 -0.03 -19.33
C ALA A 170 -24.62 -0.71 -20.71
N PHE A 171 -24.61 -2.05 -20.74
CA PHE A 171 -24.63 -2.83 -21.97
C PHE A 171 -25.96 -2.72 -22.72
N GLU A 172 -27.09 -2.69 -22.00
CA GLU A 172 -28.41 -2.47 -22.58
C GLU A 172 -28.48 -1.10 -23.26
N GLU A 173 -28.02 -0.03 -22.61
CA GLU A 173 -28.04 1.32 -23.18
C GLU A 173 -27.15 1.45 -24.42
N ALA A 174 -25.99 0.78 -24.44
CA ALA A 174 -25.06 0.80 -25.58
C ALA A 174 -25.53 -0.04 -26.77
N GLN A 175 -26.03 -1.26 -26.53
CA GLN A 175 -26.34 -2.22 -27.61
C GLN A 175 -27.80 -2.15 -28.09
N LEU A 176 -28.75 -1.69 -27.26
CA LEU A 176 -30.16 -1.63 -27.64
C LEU A 176 -30.45 -0.73 -28.86
N PRO A 177 -29.83 0.46 -29.03
CA PRO A 177 -30.01 1.26 -30.24
C PRO A 177 -29.49 0.56 -31.50
N ARG A 178 -28.33 -0.10 -31.39
CA ARG A 178 -27.73 -0.86 -32.50
C ARG A 178 -28.65 -2.01 -32.93
N LEU A 179 -29.14 -2.80 -31.98
CA LEU A 179 -30.05 -3.91 -32.24
C LEU A 179 -31.40 -3.47 -32.85
N LYS A 180 -31.90 -2.29 -32.47
CA LYS A 180 -33.10 -1.68 -33.08
C LYS A 180 -32.86 -1.25 -34.52
N GLN A 181 -31.67 -0.75 -34.84
CA GLN A 181 -31.29 -0.34 -36.19
C GLN A 181 -31.07 -1.55 -37.11
N GLU A 182 -30.43 -2.61 -36.60
CA GLU A 182 -30.19 -3.85 -37.34
C GLU A 182 -31.49 -4.65 -37.55
N ASN A 183 -32.43 -4.58 -36.60
CA ASN A 183 -33.67 -5.36 -36.62
C ASN A 183 -34.92 -4.49 -36.33
N PRO A 184 -35.32 -3.60 -37.26
CA PRO A 184 -36.43 -2.68 -37.06
C PRO A 184 -37.81 -3.39 -36.93
N ASN A 185 -37.95 -4.59 -37.48
CA ASN A 185 -39.21 -5.35 -37.48
C ASN A 185 -39.44 -6.17 -36.20
N MET A 186 -38.45 -6.24 -35.30
CA MET A 186 -38.51 -7.08 -34.11
C MET A 186 -39.12 -6.34 -32.93
N ARG A 187 -39.93 -7.04 -32.14
CA ARG A 187 -40.52 -6.49 -30.91
C ARG A 187 -39.43 -6.32 -29.86
N LEU A 188 -39.57 -5.30 -29.01
CA LEU A 188 -38.61 -4.99 -27.93
C LEU A 188 -38.32 -6.20 -27.00
N SER A 189 -39.29 -7.10 -26.78
CA SER A 189 -39.06 -8.34 -26.04
C SER A 189 -38.09 -9.29 -26.72
N GLN A 190 -38.16 -9.40 -28.05
CA GLN A 190 -37.26 -10.23 -28.87
C GLN A 190 -35.85 -9.61 -28.90
N LEU A 191 -35.76 -8.28 -29.07
CA LEU A 191 -34.49 -7.55 -28.99
C LEU A 191 -33.81 -7.74 -27.64
N LYS A 192 -34.56 -7.64 -26.53
CA LYS A 192 -34.04 -7.92 -25.17
C LYS A 192 -33.59 -9.37 -25.00
N GLN A 193 -34.25 -10.33 -25.64
CA GLN A 193 -33.84 -11.73 -25.61
C GLN A 193 -32.52 -11.94 -26.37
N MET A 194 -32.32 -11.28 -27.52
CA MET A 194 -31.05 -11.31 -28.24
C MET A 194 -29.94 -10.61 -27.46
N LEU A 195 -30.22 -9.43 -26.91
CA LEU A 195 -29.31 -8.67 -26.06
C LEU A 195 -28.86 -9.49 -24.84
N LYS A 196 -29.76 -10.25 -24.21
CA LYS A 196 -29.41 -11.16 -23.11
C LYS A 196 -28.49 -12.31 -23.54
N LYS A 197 -28.67 -12.84 -24.76
CA LYS A 197 -27.78 -13.87 -25.31
C LYS A 197 -26.38 -13.32 -25.61
N GLU A 198 -26.32 -12.12 -26.16
CA GLU A 198 -25.05 -11.41 -26.40
C GLU A 198 -24.36 -11.08 -25.07
N TRP A 199 -25.11 -10.61 -24.09
CA TRP A 199 -24.60 -10.33 -22.74
C TRP A 199 -23.94 -11.54 -22.08
N LEU A 200 -24.56 -12.73 -22.18
CA LEU A 200 -23.99 -13.95 -21.62
C LEU A 200 -22.64 -14.32 -22.24
N ARG A 201 -22.37 -13.90 -23.49
CA ARG A 201 -21.11 -14.14 -24.21
C ARG A 201 -20.15 -12.95 -24.18
N SER A 202 -20.62 -11.78 -23.77
CA SER A 202 -19.85 -10.54 -23.79
C SER A 202 -18.69 -10.58 -22.77
N PRO A 203 -17.51 -10.02 -23.11
CA PRO A 203 -16.44 -9.78 -22.13
C PRO A 203 -16.82 -8.74 -21.07
N ASP A 204 -17.85 -7.91 -21.32
CA ASP A 204 -18.35 -6.91 -20.38
C ASP A 204 -19.11 -7.54 -19.20
N ASN A 205 -19.48 -8.81 -19.33
CA ASN A 205 -20.11 -9.56 -18.26
C ASN A 205 -19.07 -9.90 -17.17
N PRO A 206 -19.20 -9.35 -15.94
CA PRO A 206 -18.27 -9.61 -14.84
C PRO A 206 -18.10 -11.09 -14.49
N MET A 207 -19.06 -11.94 -14.88
CA MET A 207 -19.03 -13.39 -14.71
C MET A 207 -18.08 -14.10 -15.68
N ASN A 208 -17.85 -13.51 -16.86
CA ASN A 208 -16.90 -13.99 -17.87
C ASN A 208 -15.50 -13.41 -17.65
N GLN A 209 -15.39 -12.34 -16.87
CA GLN A 209 -14.11 -11.79 -16.44
C GLN A 209 -13.50 -12.71 -15.36
N ARG A 210 -12.18 -12.90 -15.39
CA ARG A 210 -11.46 -13.70 -14.38
C ARG A 210 -11.67 -13.06 -13.00
N ALA A 211 -12.68 -13.52 -12.26
CA ALA A 211 -12.91 -13.07 -10.89
C ALA A 211 -11.78 -13.62 -10.01
N VAL A 212 -11.00 -12.72 -9.43
CA VAL A 212 -9.99 -13.08 -8.44
C VAL A 212 -10.73 -13.59 -7.20
N PRO A 213 -10.51 -14.84 -6.75
CA PRO A 213 -11.22 -15.34 -5.59
C PRO A 213 -10.90 -14.51 -4.36
N PHE A 214 -11.88 -14.31 -3.49
CA PHE A 214 -11.75 -13.50 -2.27
C PHE A 214 -10.57 -13.90 -1.37
N ASN A 215 -10.06 -15.13 -1.52
CA ASN A 215 -8.99 -15.71 -0.72
C ASN A 215 -7.60 -15.66 -1.39
N THR A 216 -7.40 -14.88 -2.47
CA THR A 216 -6.03 -14.68 -2.99
C THR A 216 -5.24 -13.83 -2.01
N PRO A 217 -4.07 -14.30 -1.53
CA PRO A 217 -3.21 -13.49 -0.69
C PRO A 217 -2.77 -12.24 -1.46
N LYS A 218 -2.74 -11.13 -0.72
CA LYS A 218 -2.39 -9.80 -1.20
C LYS A 218 -0.93 -9.74 -1.62
#